data_AF-A0A382QIW9-F1
#
_entry.id   AF-A0A382QIW9-F1
#
_cell.length_a   1.000
_cell.length_b   1.000
_cell.length_c   1.000
_cell.angle_alpha   90.00
_cell.angle_beta   90.00
_cell.angle_gamma   90.00
#
_symmetry.space_group_name_H-M   'P 1'
#
loop_
_entity.id
_entity.type
_entity.pdbx_description
1 polymer ?
#
loop_
_entity_poly.entity_id
_entity_poly.type
_entity_poly.pdbx_seq_one_letter_code
_entity_poly.pdbx_strand_id
1 'polypeptide(L)' 'MRTRPLGNTGIEVTELCFGTWEIGGLFWGPVDQHEALRFLRQAKDLGISTF' A
#
# COMPACT_ATOMS: atom_id res chain seq x y z
N MET A 1 -10.19 3.74 9.22
CA MET A 1 -10.13 4.10 7.77
C MET A 1 -11.48 3.83 7.14
N ARG A 2 -11.95 4.63 6.17
CA ARG A 2 -13.19 4.35 5.44
C ARG A 2 -12.93 3.33 4.33
N THR A 3 -13.91 2.45 4.08
CA THR A 3 -13.87 1.44 3.02
C THR A 3 -14.91 1.72 1.93
N ARG A 4 -14.70 1.12 0.76
CA ARG A 4 -15.63 1.08 -0.37
C ARG A 4 -15.61 -0.31 -1.01
N PRO A 5 -16.71 -0.72 -1.66
CA PRO A 5 -16.74 -1.94 -2.45
C PRO A 5 -15.84 -1.80 -3.69
N LEU A 6 -15.06 -2.84 -3.97
CA LEU A 6 -14.31 -2.96 -5.21
C LEU A 6 -15.23 -3.51 -6.31
N GLY A 7 -16.02 -2.64 -6.93
CA GLY A 7 -16.98 -3.02 -7.97
C GLY A 7 -17.93 -4.12 -7.50
N ASN A 8 -18.12 -5.16 -8.31
CA ASN A 8 -19.03 -6.28 -8.02
C ASN A 8 -18.32 -7.50 -7.42
N THR A 9 -17.11 -7.33 -6.85
CA THR A 9 -16.29 -8.44 -6.34
C THR A 9 -16.73 -8.94 -4.96
N GLY A 10 -17.52 -8.16 -4.23
CA GLY A 10 -17.84 -8.43 -2.82
C GLY A 10 -16.69 -8.13 -1.85
N ILE A 11 -15.60 -7.54 -2.33
CA ILE A 11 -14.44 -7.14 -1.51
C ILE A 11 -14.59 -5.67 -1.10
N GLU A 12 -14.40 -5.39 0.19
CA GLU A 12 -14.28 -4.04 0.73
C GLU A 12 -12.79 -3.64 0.79
N VAL A 13 -12.45 -2.47 0.24
CA VAL A 13 -11.09 -1.91 0.26
C VAL A 13 -11.08 -0.51 0.86
N THR A 14 -9.97 -0.07 1.42
CA THR A 14 -9.84 1.31 1.89
C THR A 14 -9.92 2.33 0.77
N GLU A 15 -10.45 3.53 1.05
CA GLU A 15 -10.53 4.62 0.07
C GLU A 15 -9.16 5.13 -0.43
N LEU A 16 -8.08 4.80 0.30
CA LEU A 16 -6.70 5.06 -0.12
C LEU A 16 -5.94 3.73 -0.23
N CYS A 17 -5.10 3.64 -1.26
CA CYS A 17 -4.17 2.53 -1.49
C CYS A 17 -2.74 3.01 -1.31
N PHE A 18 -1.84 2.11 -0.91
CA PHE A 18 -0.41 2.40 -0.79
C PHE A 18 0.33 1.93 -2.05
N GLY A 19 0.55 2.80 -3.03
CA GLY A 19 1.27 2.40 -4.25
C GLY A 19 2.74 2.03 -3.99
N THR A 20 3.19 0.91 -4.55
CA THR A 20 4.53 0.35 -4.28
C THR A 20 5.55 0.53 -5.40
N TRP A 21 5.28 1.34 -6.43
CA TRP A 21 6.19 1.51 -7.58
C TRP A 21 7.60 1.90 -7.13
N GLU A 22 7.70 2.89 -6.25
CA GLU A 22 8.97 3.43 -5.75
C GLU A 22 9.82 2.39 -5.01
N ILE A 23 9.21 1.42 -4.33
CA ILE A 23 9.91 0.37 -3.59
C ILE A 23 10.78 -0.50 -4.52
N GLY A 24 10.38 -0.66 -5.80
CA GLY A 24 11.14 -1.43 -6.77
C GLY A 24 12.46 -0.77 -7.20
N GLY A 25 12.64 0.53 -6.94
CA GLY A 25 13.88 1.27 -7.13
C GLY A 25 14.36 1.45 -8.58
N LEU A 26 13.60 0.99 -9.58
CA LEU A 26 14.01 0.98 -10.98
C LEU A 26 14.17 2.40 -11.57
N PHE A 27 13.34 3.36 -11.15
CA PHE A 27 13.29 4.71 -11.76
C PHE A 27 13.79 5.83 -10.85
N TRP A 28 13.85 5.59 -9.54
CA TRP A 28 14.08 6.65 -8.54
C TRP A 28 15.22 6.32 -7.56
N GLY A 29 15.98 5.27 -7.86
CA GLY A 29 17.09 4.80 -7.04
C GLY A 29 16.67 3.72 -6.05
N PRO A 30 17.65 3.01 -5.46
CA PRO A 30 17.38 1.89 -4.58
C PRO A 30 16.70 2.36 -3.29
N VAL A 31 15.67 1.63 -2.88
CA VAL A 31 15.07 1.73 -1.55
C VAL A 31 15.62 0.59 -0.69
N ASP A 32 16.13 0.92 0.49
CA ASP A 32 16.60 -0.09 1.43
C ASP A 32 15.46 -1.04 1.85
N GLN A 33 15.78 -2.34 1.99
CA GLN A 33 14.77 -3.35 2.29
C GLN A 33 14.08 -3.11 3.65
N HIS A 34 14.79 -2.62 4.66
CA HIS A 34 14.20 -2.31 5.96
C HIS A 34 13.28 -1.09 5.87
N GLU A 35 13.63 -0.09 5.07
CA GLU A 35 12.76 1.06 4.79
C GLU A 35 11.49 0.63 4.05
N ALA A 36 11.61 -0.21 3.01
CA ALA A 36 10.46 -0.76 2.29
C ALA A 36 9.51 -1.50 3.24
N LEU A 37 10.04 -2.37 4.11
CA LEU A 37 9.24 -3.09 5.11
C LEU A 37 8.59 -2.15 6.13
N ARG A 38 9.28 -1.09 6.54
CA ARG A 38 8.72 -0.06 7.43
C ARG A 38 7.54 0.64 6.79
N PHE A 39 7.64 1.06 5.53
CA PHE A 39 6.55 1.74 4.82
C PHE A 39 5.30 0.85 4.71
N LEU A 40 5.48 -0.42 4.33
CA LEU A 40 4.38 -1.37 4.21
C LEU A 40 3.69 -1.63 5.57
N ARG A 41 4.48 -1.80 6.64
CA ARG A 41 3.94 -1.99 8.00
C ARG A 41 3.17 -0.75 8.46
N GLN A 42 3.75 0.44 8.28
CA GLN A 42 3.10 1.68 8.68
C GLN A 42 1.78 1.91 7.93
N ALA A 43 1.74 1.65 6.62
CA ALA A 43 0.52 1.72 5.83
C ALA A 43 -0.55 0.74 6.36
N LYS A 44 -0.15 -0.50 6.67
CA LYS A 44 -1.04 -1.48 7.31
C LYS A 44 -1.55 -1.02 8.67
N ASP A 45 -0.68 -0.46 9.52
CA ASP A 45 -1.04 0.03 10.86
C ASP A 45 -2.00 1.22 10.81
N LEU A 46 -1.93 2.03 9.75
CA LEU A 46 -2.91 3.10 9.45
C LEU A 46 -4.25 2.57 8.92
N GLY A 47 -4.34 1.26 8.69
CA GLY A 47 -5.54 0.56 8.26
C GLY A 47 -5.69 0.41 6.75
N ILE A 48 -4.66 0.70 5.94
CA ILE A 48 -4.69 0.49 4.48
C ILE A 48 -4.79 -1.01 4.19
N SER A 49 -5.73 -1.39 3.32
CA SER A 49 -5.97 -2.78 2.93
C SER A 49 -5.35 -3.18 1.59
N THR A 50 -4.87 -2.22 0.80
CA THR A 50 -4.51 -2.40 -0.60
C THR A 50 -3.17 -1.71 -0.90
N PHE A 51 -2.26 -2.45 -1.55
CA PHE A 51 -0.88 -2.08 -1.82
C PHE A 51 -0.56 -2.32 -3.30
#